data_AF-A0A2E8EDH6-F1
#
_entry.id   AF-A0A2E8EDH6-F1
#
_cell.length_a   1.000
_cell.length_b   1.000
_cell.length_c   1.000
_cell.angle_alpha   90.00
_cell.angle_beta   90.00
_cell.angle_gamma   90.00
#
_symmetry.space_group_name_H-M   'P 1'
#
loop_
_entity.id
_entity.type
_entity.pdbx_description
1 polymer ?
#
loop_
_entity_poly.entity_id
_entity_poly.type
_entity_poly.pdbx_seq_one_letter_code
_entity_poly.pdbx_strand_id
1 'polypeptide(L)' 'MANDRALGWIIFLGSLAGYVVYFWLLFMSQWKLLTLQVSNIIMVGMFHLILAWVGYTLATKPRARERLIKWLQNFSKF' A
#
# COMPACT_ATOMS: atom_id res chain seq x y z
N MET A 1 -24.73 14.03 -10.08
CA MET A 1 -25.75 12.95 -10.08
C MET A 1 -25.57 11.97 -11.24
N ALA A 2 -25.73 12.34 -12.52
CA ALA A 2 -25.48 11.39 -13.64
C ALA A 2 -23.98 11.11 -13.86
N ASN A 3 -23.12 12.11 -13.64
CA ASN A 3 -21.67 11.99 -13.82
C ASN A 3 -21.01 11.04 -12.81
N ASP A 4 -21.44 11.08 -11.55
CA ASP A 4 -20.85 10.25 -10.48
C ASP A 4 -21.19 8.77 -10.66
N ARG A 5 -22.39 8.46 -11.21
CA ARG A 5 -22.77 7.09 -11.59
C ARG A 5 -21.97 6.59 -12.78
N ALA A 6 -21.78 7.42 -13.81
CA ALA A 6 -20.97 7.06 -14.96
C ALA A 6 -19.51 6.76 -14.55
N LEU A 7 -18.95 7.60 -13.68
CA LEU A 7 -17.60 7.39 -13.14
C LEU A 7 -17.50 6.11 -12.31
N GLY A 8 -18.50 5.84 -11.47
CA GLY A 8 -18.62 4.58 -10.71
C GLY A 8 -18.67 3.35 -11.62
N TRP A 9 -19.44 3.41 -12.70
CA TRP A 9 -19.53 2.33 -13.69
C TRP A 9 -18.22 2.13 -14.47
N ILE A 10 -17.52 3.20 -14.83
CA ILE A 10 -16.22 3.11 -15.51
C ILE A 10 -15.19 2.46 -14.60
N ILE A 11 -15.14 2.82 -13.32
CA ILE A 11 -14.22 2.21 -12.34
C ILE A 11 -14.60 0.74 -12.10
N PHE A 12 -15.89 0.44 -11.99
CA PHE A 12 -16.37 -0.94 -11.80
C PHE A 12 -16.02 -1.83 -13.00
N LEU A 13 -16.36 -1.40 -14.21
CA LEU A 13 -16.06 -2.15 -15.43
C LEU A 13 -14.56 -2.23 -15.71
N GLY A 14 -13.80 -1.16 -15.44
CA GLY A 14 -12.35 -1.15 -15.57
C GLY A 14 -11.69 -2.14 -14.60
N SER A 15 -12.15 -2.18 -13.34
CA SER A 15 -11.65 -3.13 -12.33
C SER A 15 -12.02 -4.57 -12.68
N LEU A 16 -13.25 -4.80 -13.15
CA LEU A 16 -13.72 -6.12 -13.57
C LEU A 16 -12.95 -6.62 -14.79
N ALA A 17 -12.75 -5.77 -15.81
CA ALA A 17 -11.96 -6.10 -16.98
C ALA A 17 -10.51 -6.41 -16.62
N GLY A 18 -9.89 -5.61 -15.76
CA GLY A 18 -8.53 -5.87 -15.26
C GLY A 18 -8.42 -7.22 -14.55
N TYR A 19 -9.42 -7.59 -13.73
CA TYR A 19 -9.46 -8.88 -13.06
C TYR A 19 -9.58 -10.07 -14.04
N VAL A 20 -10.45 -9.96 -15.03
CA VAL A 20 -10.63 -11.02 -16.06
C VAL A 20 -9.36 -11.20 -16.88
N VAL A 21 -8.71 -10.11 -17.28
CA VAL A 21 -7.42 -10.15 -18.00
C VAL A 21 -6.34 -10.80 -17.14
N TYR A 22 -6.24 -10.43 -15.86
CA TYR A 22 -5.29 -11.06 -14.93
C TYR A 22 -5.53 -12.57 -14.77
N PHE A 23 -6.79 -12.98 -14.62
CA PHE A 23 -7.17 -14.40 -14.55
C PHE A 23 -6.76 -15.16 -15.81
N TRP A 24 -6.99 -14.58 -17.00
CA TRP A 24 -6.58 -15.17 -18.27
C TRP A 24 -5.04 -15.32 -18.37
N LEU A 25 -4.28 -14.29 -18.01
CA LEU A 25 -2.81 -14.32 -18.01
C LEU A 25 -2.23 -15.34 -17.02
N LEU A 26 -2.95 -15.69 -15.97
CA LEU A 26 -2.51 -16.66 -14.97
C LEU A 26 -2.75 -18.12 -15.38
N PHE A 27 -3.86 -18.40 -16.05
CA PHE A 27 -4.29 -19.78 -16.29
C PHE A 27 -4.05 -20.26 -17.73
N MET A 28 -4.22 -19.41 -18.74
CA MET A 28 -4.13 -19.82 -20.15
C MET A 28 -2.89 -19.30 -20.89
N SER A 29 -2.10 -18.42 -20.27
CA SER A 29 -0.97 -17.78 -20.93
C SER A 29 0.36 -18.45 -20.60
N GLN A 30 1.22 -18.59 -21.62
CA GLN A 30 2.64 -18.98 -21.47
C GLN A 30 3.44 -18.00 -20.59
N TRP A 31 2.92 -16.79 -20.39
CA TRP A 31 3.52 -15.75 -19.54
C TRP A 31 3.19 -15.90 -18.05
N LYS A 32 2.54 -17.00 -17.64
CA LYS A 32 2.13 -17.26 -16.24
C LYS A 32 3.22 -16.96 -15.21
N LEU A 33 4.45 -17.43 -15.45
CA LEU A 33 5.57 -17.22 -14.54
C LEU A 33 5.94 -15.73 -14.41
N LEU A 34 5.95 -15.00 -15.51
CA LEU A 34 6.27 -13.58 -15.53
C LEU A 34 5.16 -12.76 -14.84
N THR A 35 3.89 -13.08 -15.11
CA THR A 35 2.73 -12.48 -14.44
C THR A 35 2.80 -12.66 -12.93
N LEU A 36 3.12 -13.88 -12.45
CA LEU A 36 3.27 -14.19 -11.03
C LEU A 36 4.44 -13.45 -10.36
N GLN A 37 5.58 -13.33 -11.04
CA GLN A 37 6.74 -12.61 -10.51
C GLN A 37 6.40 -11.12 -10.36
N VAL A 38 5.79 -10.51 -11.37
CA VAL A 38 5.41 -9.09 -11.34
C VAL A 38 4.37 -8.81 -10.25
N SER A 39 3.32 -9.63 -10.13
CA SER A 39 2.32 -9.46 -9.06
C SER A 39 2.93 -9.57 -7.67
N ASN A 40 3.88 -10.50 -7.47
CA ASN A 40 4.56 -10.66 -6.19
C ASN A 40 5.44 -9.46 -5.86
N ILE A 41 6.17 -8.91 -6.84
CA ILE A 41 6.97 -7.69 -6.65
C ILE A 41 6.07 -6.51 -6.29
N ILE A 42 4.93 -6.34 -6.96
CA ILE A 42 3.98 -5.25 -6.65
C ILE A 42 3.44 -5.41 -5.23
N MET A 43 2.99 -6.61 -4.86
CA MET A 43 2.46 -6.91 -3.54
C MET A 43 3.47 -6.60 -2.43
N VAL A 44 4.69 -7.12 -2.55
CA VAL A 44 5.76 -6.90 -1.56
C VAL A 44 6.26 -5.46 -1.58
N GLY A 45 6.34 -4.83 -2.76
CA GLY A 45 6.76 -3.45 -2.93
C GLY A 45 5.80 -2.45 -2.31
N MET A 46 4.48 -2.65 -2.46
CA MET A 46 3.47 -1.82 -1.79
C MET A 46 3.59 -1.93 -0.27
N PHE A 47 3.78 -3.14 0.26
CA PHE A 47 3.98 -3.35 1.70
C PHE A 47 5.24 -2.61 2.20
N HIS A 48 6.36 -2.73 1.48
CA HIS A 48 7.61 -2.06 1.83
C HIS A 48 7.50 -0.53 1.73
N LEU A 49 6.80 0.01 0.74
CA LEU A 49 6.56 1.44 0.60
C LEU A 49 5.78 2.00 1.79
N ILE A 50 4.74 1.29 2.25
CA ILE A 50 3.97 1.69 3.43
C ILE A 50 4.88 1.68 4.67
N LEU A 51 5.67 0.62 4.88
CA LEU A 51 6.61 0.55 6.01
C LEU A 51 7.65 1.68 5.96
N ALA A 52 8.23 1.95 4.79
CA ALA A 52 9.19 3.03 4.59
C ALA A 52 8.56 4.40 4.89
N TRP A 53 7.32 4.64 4.42
CA TRP A 53 6.59 5.86 4.70
C TRP A 53 6.31 6.03 6.19
N VAL A 54 5.85 4.98 6.87
CA VAL A 54 5.63 5.00 8.32
C VAL A 54 6.93 5.33 9.05
N GLY A 55 8.03 4.66 8.70
CA GLY A 55 9.37 4.96 9.25
C GLY A 55 9.80 6.41 9.00
N TYR A 56 9.59 6.93 7.79
CA TYR A 56 9.89 8.32 7.43
C TYR A 56 9.07 9.32 8.27
N THR A 57 7.77 9.06 8.48
CA THR A 57 6.93 9.93 9.31
C THR A 57 7.29 9.88 10.80
N LEU A 58 7.88 8.78 11.29
CA LEU A 58 8.42 8.68 12.64
C LEU A 58 9.75 9.45 12.78
N ALA A 59 10.64 9.33 11.80
CA ALA A 59 11.94 10.01 11.79
C ALA A 59 11.80 11.55 11.71
N THR A 60 10.80 12.04 11.00
CA THR A 60 10.58 13.47 10.77
C THR A 60 9.75 14.19 11.85
N LYS A 61 9.30 13.48 12.90
CA LYS A 61 8.57 14.09 14.04
C LYS A 61 9.47 14.23 15.28
N PRO A 62 10.24 15.33 15.43
CA PRO A 62 11.10 15.56 16.60
C PRO A 62 10.32 15.61 17.94
N ARG A 63 9.05 16.02 17.92
CA ARG A 63 8.19 16.18 19.12
C ARG A 63 7.89 14.90 19.90
N ALA A 64 7.86 13.73 19.26
CA ALA A 64 7.59 12.47 19.98
C ALA A 64 8.79 12.08 20.85
N ARG A 65 10.01 12.33 20.37
CA ARG A 65 11.26 12.06 21.08
C ARG A 65 11.41 12.94 22.32
N GLU A 66 11.14 14.23 22.22
CA GLU A 66 11.24 15.16 23.35
C GLU A 66 10.28 14.82 24.50
N ARG A 67 9.05 14.39 24.18
CA ARG A 67 8.07 13.94 25.19
C ARG A 67 8.55 12.70 25.95
N LEU A 68 9.13 11.74 25.25
CA LEU A 68 9.67 10.53 25.86
C LEU A 68 10.88 10.85 26.75
N ILE A 69 11.78 11.72 26.29
CA ILE A 69 12.92 12.19 27.09
C ILE A 69 12.44 12.89 28.37
N LYS A 70 11.42 13.77 28.27
CA LYS A 70 10.83 14.42 29.45
C LYS A 70 10.20 13.42 30.42
N TRP A 71 9.50 12.41 29.92
CA TRP A 71 8.91 11.37 30.76
C TRP A 71 9.98 10.53 31.46
N LEU A 72 11.03 10.12 30.73
CA LEU A 72 12.16 9.37 31.29
C LEU A 72 12.93 10.18 32.35
N GLN A 73 13.18 11.47 32.10
CA GLN A 73 13.79 12.38 33.08
C GLN A 73 12.91 12.61 34.31
N ASN A 74 11.58 12.53 34.17
CA ASN A 74 10.66 12.65 35.30
C ASN A 74 10.54 11.33 36.08
N PHE A 75 10.58 10.19 35.38
CA PHE A 75 10.50 8.87 35.97
C PHE A 75 11.75 8.51 36.79
N SER A 76 12.94 8.94 36.37
CA SER A 76 14.17 8.71 37.14
C SER A 76 14.28 9.56 38.42
N LYS A 77 13.32 10.44 38.67
CA LYS A 77 13.23 11.26 39.90
C LYS A 77 12.33 10.63 40.96
N PHE A 78 11.63 9.54 40.63
CA PHE A 78 10.91 8.68 41.57
C PHE A 78 11.80 7.49 41.94
#